data_AF-A0A956GSC9-F1
#
_entry.id   AF-A0A956GSC9-F1
#
_cell.length_a   1.000
_cell.length_b   1.000
_cell.length_c   1.000
_cell.angle_alpha   90.00
_cell.angle_beta   90.00
_cell.angle_gamma   90.00
#
_symmetry.space_group_name_H-M   'P 1'
#
loop_
_entity.id
_entity.type
_entity.pdbx_description
1 polymer ?
#
loop_
_entity_poly.entity_id
_entity_poly.type
_entity_poly.pdbx_seq_one_letter_code
_entity_poly.pdbx_strand_id
1 'polypeptide(L)'
;MTRFTVVTILPELIDGALGAGVVARARAAGALDIATINPRDFTTDKHRSVDDTPYGGGPGMVMKCEPLAAAIDAAAARVPDAPAHRILLSPAGAPLTQARVRALATLPHLVLVCGRYEGVDERVVEACIDEEVSLGDFVLTGGELGAAVVIDAVARLLPGVLGEPTSADDESFSAALLEYPQYTRPQQFRDRAVPEVLQGGNHEAIRKWRRREALRRTAVRRPDLLARHRLTAEDVKLARDLPELQVAARTHVALVHHPVFDKQGDVVTSAVTNFDVHDIARSCATYGLGGYHVVTPVASQRDKVEHIAAVWTAARDAGRDHRLEALARVHVAASIDEAIAQVRLAHGIDPVVVATTASPERFAAAPRRSPAELVAEQVGSEAPVLLLFGTGWGLVDDQIPVVSRVLDPISGRPAWNHLAVRSAVAIILDRMFGLRDIERAQGPDEA
;
A
#
# COMPACT_ATOMS: atom_id res chain seq x y z
N MET A 1 28.59 1.06 -20.30
CA MET A 1 28.61 -0.21 -19.55
C MET A 1 28.58 0.13 -18.08
N THR A 2 27.55 -0.33 -17.37
CA THR A 2 27.41 -0.12 -15.92
C THR A 2 28.36 -1.05 -15.17
N ARG A 3 29.00 -0.51 -14.13
CA ARG A 3 29.98 -1.23 -13.30
C ARG A 3 29.50 -1.32 -11.87
N PHE A 4 29.70 -2.47 -11.24
CA PHE A 4 29.39 -2.72 -9.85
C PHE A 4 30.67 -3.10 -9.11
N THR A 5 30.97 -2.42 -8.01
CA THR A 5 32.00 -2.84 -7.06
C THR A 5 31.35 -3.15 -5.72
N VAL A 6 31.43 -4.39 -5.26
CA VAL A 6 30.89 -4.81 -3.97
C VAL A 6 32.00 -4.82 -2.92
N VAL A 7 31.85 -4.03 -1.87
CA VAL A 7 32.75 -4.06 -0.71
C VAL A 7 32.18 -5.07 0.29
N THR A 8 32.84 -6.23 0.41
CA THR A 8 32.38 -7.33 1.27
C THR A 8 33.53 -8.18 1.77
N ILE A 9 33.39 -8.71 2.98
CA ILE A 9 34.34 -9.67 3.54
C ILE A 9 34.13 -11.11 3.03
N LEU A 10 33.05 -11.36 2.28
CA LEU A 10 32.63 -12.67 1.76
C LEU A 10 32.32 -12.59 0.24
N PRO A 11 33.35 -12.31 -0.60
CA PRO A 11 33.19 -12.19 -2.04
C PRO A 11 32.54 -13.42 -2.70
N GLU A 12 32.78 -14.62 -2.16
CA GLU A 12 32.23 -15.88 -2.66
C GLU A 12 30.69 -15.93 -2.66
N LEU A 13 30.02 -15.16 -1.80
CA LEU A 13 28.55 -15.07 -1.80
C LEU A 13 28.04 -14.30 -3.01
N ILE A 14 28.77 -13.27 -3.45
CA ILE A 14 28.42 -12.48 -4.62
C ILE A 14 28.65 -13.30 -5.89
N ASP A 15 29.81 -13.96 -5.98
CA ASP A 15 30.12 -14.83 -7.11
C ASP A 15 29.15 -16.01 -7.21
N GLY A 16 28.78 -16.62 -6.07
CA GLY A 16 27.78 -17.69 -6.02
C GLY A 16 26.39 -17.23 -6.45
N ALA A 17 25.94 -16.07 -5.97
CA ALA A 17 24.61 -15.54 -6.29
C ALA A 17 24.46 -15.07 -7.75
N LEU A 18 25.52 -14.52 -8.33
CA LEU A 18 25.49 -13.89 -9.66
C LEU A 18 26.24 -14.70 -10.73
N GLY A 19 26.72 -15.90 -10.39
CA GLY A 19 27.44 -16.81 -11.27
C GLY A 19 26.57 -17.62 -12.24
N ALA A 20 25.24 -17.47 -12.17
CA ALA A 20 24.30 -18.16 -13.06
C ALA A 20 23.20 -17.21 -13.60
N GLY A 21 22.40 -17.72 -14.55
CA GLY A 21 21.21 -17.01 -15.03
C GLY A 21 21.49 -15.83 -15.96
N VAL A 22 20.61 -14.83 -15.91
CA VAL A 22 20.64 -13.66 -16.81
C VAL A 22 21.86 -12.78 -16.54
N VAL A 23 22.17 -12.52 -15.27
CA VAL A 23 23.30 -11.68 -14.87
C VAL A 23 24.64 -12.28 -15.31
N ALA A 24 24.82 -13.59 -15.14
CA ALA A 24 26.04 -14.27 -15.60
C ALA A 24 26.23 -14.17 -17.12
N ARG A 25 25.15 -14.33 -17.90
CA ARG A 25 25.19 -14.14 -19.36
C ARG A 25 25.50 -12.70 -19.73
N ALA A 26 24.90 -11.73 -19.04
CA ALA A 26 25.16 -10.30 -19.24
C ALA A 26 26.64 -9.95 -18.96
N ARG A 27 27.21 -10.49 -17.87
CA ARG A 27 28.63 -10.35 -17.54
C ARG A 27 29.52 -10.96 -18.64
N ALA A 28 29.22 -12.19 -19.08
CA ALA A 28 29.97 -12.86 -20.14
C ALA A 28 29.88 -12.14 -21.50
N ALA A 29 28.76 -11.47 -21.78
CA ALA A 29 28.56 -10.65 -22.96
C ALA A 29 29.16 -9.23 -22.85
N GLY A 30 29.74 -8.86 -21.70
CA GLY A 30 30.30 -7.53 -21.47
C GLY A 30 29.26 -6.41 -21.34
N ALA A 31 28.00 -6.75 -21.04
CA ALA A 31 26.95 -5.75 -20.82
C ALA A 31 27.11 -5.02 -19.47
N LEU A 32 27.75 -5.69 -18.50
CA LEU A 32 28.04 -5.18 -17.16
C LEU A 32 29.36 -5.77 -16.62
N ASP A 33 29.98 -5.06 -15.67
CA ASP A 33 31.13 -5.54 -14.90
C ASP A 33 30.77 -5.63 -13.41
N ILE A 34 31.20 -6.72 -12.76
CA ILE A 34 31.01 -6.93 -11.32
C ILE A 34 32.36 -7.32 -10.73
N ALA A 35 32.76 -6.61 -9.69
CA ALA A 35 33.95 -6.90 -8.91
C ALA A 35 33.68 -6.82 -7.41
N THR A 36 34.53 -7.49 -6.64
CA THR A 36 34.49 -7.48 -5.19
C THR A 36 35.79 -6.92 -4.63
N ILE A 37 35.71 -6.17 -3.53
CA ILE A 37 36.85 -5.69 -2.76
C ILE A 37 36.64 -6.13 -1.31
N ASN A 38 37.66 -6.78 -0.72
CA ASN A 38 37.59 -7.28 0.63
C ASN A 38 38.25 -6.29 1.62
N PRO A 39 37.52 -5.71 2.59
CA PRO A 39 38.11 -4.86 3.63
C PRO A 39 39.29 -5.50 4.37
N ARG A 40 39.34 -6.83 4.44
CA ARG A 40 40.47 -7.57 5.03
C ARG A 40 41.78 -7.33 4.29
N ASP A 41 41.78 -6.85 3.04
CA ASP A 41 42.99 -6.51 2.27
C ASP A 41 43.58 -5.15 2.69
N PHE A 42 42.83 -4.36 3.47
CA PHE A 42 43.20 -3.00 3.89
C PHE A 42 43.53 -2.89 5.39
N THR A 43 43.62 -4.03 6.08
CA THR A 43 43.99 -4.11 7.48
C THR A 43 45.51 -4.10 7.66
N THR A 44 45.99 -3.51 8.75
CA THR A 44 47.42 -3.47 9.09
C THR A 44 47.85 -4.55 10.09
N ASP A 45 46.89 -5.22 10.74
CA ASP A 45 47.15 -6.27 11.72
C ASP A 45 47.30 -7.67 11.06
N LYS A 46 48.07 -8.54 11.72
CA LYS A 46 48.33 -9.91 11.25
C LYS A 46 47.06 -10.76 11.09
N HIS A 47 46.02 -10.49 11.88
CA HIS A 47 44.79 -11.27 11.90
C HIS A 47 43.75 -10.79 10.89
N ARG A 48 44.05 -9.70 10.16
CA ARG A 48 43.17 -9.07 9.17
C ARG A 48 41.80 -8.74 9.77
N SER A 49 41.84 -8.05 10.91
CA SER A 49 40.69 -7.74 11.74
C SER A 49 39.91 -6.55 11.17
N VAL A 50 38.64 -6.78 10.87
CA VAL A 50 37.75 -5.81 10.21
C VAL A 50 36.62 -5.34 11.12
N ASP A 51 36.61 -5.79 12.36
CA ASP A 51 35.61 -5.51 13.36
C ASP A 51 36.24 -5.30 14.74
N ASP A 52 35.54 -4.59 15.61
CA ASP A 52 35.93 -4.34 17.00
C ASP A 52 34.68 -4.22 17.90
N THR A 53 34.90 -4.21 19.21
CA THR A 53 33.82 -4.06 20.20
C THR A 53 33.18 -2.66 20.14
N PRO A 54 31.84 -2.55 20.27
CA PRO A 54 31.16 -1.26 20.21
C PRO A 54 31.48 -0.38 21.44
N TYR A 55 31.69 0.92 21.20
CA TYR A 55 31.64 1.91 22.28
C TYR A 55 30.25 1.93 22.92
N GLY A 56 30.20 2.12 24.25
CA GLY A 56 28.95 2.06 25.01
C GLY A 56 28.58 0.65 25.53
N GLY A 57 29.34 -0.37 25.12
CA GLY A 57 29.06 -1.77 25.47
C GLY A 57 27.90 -2.36 24.66
N GLY A 58 27.48 -3.57 25.03
CA GLY A 58 26.50 -4.35 24.29
C GLY A 58 27.11 -5.60 23.64
N PRO A 59 26.27 -6.56 23.19
CA PRO A 59 26.74 -7.73 22.47
C PRO A 59 27.18 -7.37 21.05
N GLY A 60 27.92 -8.27 20.41
CA GLY A 60 28.28 -8.15 18.99
C GLY A 60 29.55 -7.36 18.72
N MET A 61 29.79 -7.10 17.43
CA MET A 61 30.98 -6.41 16.91
C MET A 61 30.53 -5.37 15.87
N VAL A 62 31.31 -4.30 15.68
CA VAL A 62 31.06 -3.25 14.68
C VAL A 62 32.23 -3.21 13.70
N MET A 63 31.95 -3.05 12.40
CA MET A 63 33.00 -2.96 11.40
C MET A 63 33.88 -1.72 11.61
N LYS A 64 35.21 -1.91 11.58
CA LYS A 64 36.21 -0.87 11.81
C LYS A 64 36.23 0.18 10.70
N CYS A 65 36.45 1.44 11.08
CA CYS A 65 36.46 2.57 10.17
C CYS A 65 37.52 2.46 9.06
N GLU A 66 38.78 2.29 9.44
CA GLU A 66 39.91 2.44 8.51
C GLU A 66 39.93 1.40 7.37
N PRO A 67 39.87 0.08 7.63
CA PRO A 67 39.88 -0.90 6.56
C PRO A 67 38.64 -0.82 5.67
N LEU A 68 37.49 -0.44 6.23
CA LEU A 68 36.26 -0.28 5.44
C LEU A 68 36.31 0.98 4.56
N ALA A 69 36.67 2.13 5.12
CA ALA A 69 36.81 3.38 4.36
C ALA A 69 37.82 3.24 3.22
N ALA A 70 38.98 2.64 3.49
CA ALA A 70 39.99 2.38 2.46
C ALA A 70 39.49 1.45 1.34
N ALA A 71 38.69 0.43 1.69
CA ALA A 71 38.07 -0.45 0.70
C ALA A 71 36.99 0.26 -0.14
N ILE A 72 36.22 1.17 0.47
CA ILE A 72 35.22 1.99 -0.23
C ILE A 72 35.92 2.96 -1.21
N ASP A 73 37.00 3.61 -0.76
CA ASP A 73 37.78 4.52 -1.61
C ASP A 73 38.42 3.78 -2.79
N ALA A 74 39.00 2.59 -2.53
CA ALA A 74 39.52 1.73 -3.58
C ALA A 74 38.42 1.26 -4.55
N ALA A 75 37.21 0.99 -4.03
CA ALA A 75 36.07 0.59 -4.84
C ALA A 75 35.60 1.70 -5.77
N ALA A 76 35.56 2.94 -5.27
CA ALA A 76 35.26 4.13 -6.06
C ALA A 76 36.35 4.42 -7.11
N ALA A 77 37.62 4.31 -6.74
CA ALA A 77 38.75 4.56 -7.63
C ALA A 77 38.95 3.51 -8.74
N ARG A 78 38.29 2.34 -8.65
CA ARG A 78 38.35 1.28 -9.68
C ARG A 78 37.92 1.77 -11.07
N VAL A 79 37.07 2.80 -11.15
CA VAL A 79 36.57 3.37 -12.40
C VAL A 79 36.87 4.87 -12.43
N PRO A 80 38.11 5.28 -12.76
CA PRO A 80 38.55 6.68 -12.61
C PRO A 80 37.70 7.70 -13.38
N ASP A 81 37.14 7.27 -14.52
CA ASP A 81 36.39 8.14 -15.43
C ASP A 81 34.88 8.18 -15.15
N ALA A 82 34.40 7.56 -14.06
CA ALA A 82 32.99 7.52 -13.71
C ALA A 82 32.76 7.84 -12.23
N PRO A 83 31.83 8.75 -11.88
CA PRO A 83 31.47 8.98 -10.50
C PRO A 83 30.84 7.71 -9.91
N ALA A 84 31.35 7.27 -8.76
CA ALA A 84 30.81 6.16 -8.00
C ALA A 84 29.65 6.64 -7.11
N HIS A 85 28.52 5.94 -7.15
CA HIS A 85 27.44 6.13 -6.17
C HIS A 85 27.55 5.03 -5.12
N ARG A 86 27.89 5.42 -3.88
CA ARG A 86 28.23 4.52 -2.76
C ARG A 86 27.00 4.25 -1.92
N ILE A 87 26.54 3.01 -1.96
CA ILE A 87 25.31 2.56 -1.30
C ILE A 87 25.66 1.60 -0.17
N LEU A 88 25.24 1.91 1.06
CA LEU A 88 25.26 0.95 2.16
C LEU A 88 23.96 0.14 2.18
N LEU A 89 24.07 -1.18 2.22
CA LEU A 89 22.93 -2.08 2.38
C LEU A 89 22.59 -2.18 3.87
N SER A 90 21.53 -1.49 4.29
CA SER A 90 21.18 -1.26 5.69
C SER A 90 19.66 -1.32 5.90
N PRO A 91 19.15 -1.98 6.95
CA PRO A 91 17.72 -1.97 7.26
C PRO A 91 17.20 -0.57 7.64
N ALA A 92 18.08 0.36 8.04
CA ALA A 92 17.73 1.75 8.32
C ALA A 92 17.58 2.61 7.04
N GLY A 93 18.03 2.09 5.89
CA GLY A 93 17.96 2.77 4.61
C GLY A 93 16.55 2.88 4.03
N ALA A 94 16.42 3.67 2.97
CA ALA A 94 15.15 3.77 2.23
C ALA A 94 14.82 2.41 1.57
N PRO A 95 13.56 1.93 1.62
CA PRO A 95 13.19 0.67 0.99
C PRO A 95 13.46 0.69 -0.53
N LEU A 96 14.07 -0.37 -1.05
CA LEU A 96 14.32 -0.54 -2.46
C LEU A 96 12.99 -0.65 -3.23
N THR A 97 12.77 0.28 -4.17
CA THR A 97 11.59 0.29 -5.04
C THR A 97 11.98 0.17 -6.50
N GLN A 98 11.06 -0.27 -7.36
CA GLN A 98 11.31 -0.34 -8.81
C GLN A 98 11.65 1.03 -9.40
N ALA A 99 11.10 2.12 -8.85
CA ALA A 99 11.48 3.49 -9.22
C ALA A 99 12.94 3.79 -8.90
N ARG A 100 13.42 3.37 -7.71
CA ARG A 100 14.83 3.52 -7.34
C ARG A 100 15.74 2.65 -8.22
N VAL A 101 15.35 1.40 -8.52
CA VAL A 101 16.08 0.52 -9.44
C VAL A 101 16.26 1.17 -10.81
N ARG A 102 15.21 1.79 -11.37
CA ARG A 102 15.30 2.55 -12.64
C ARG A 102 16.28 3.73 -12.55
N ALA A 103 16.29 4.45 -11.43
CA ALA A 103 17.23 5.55 -11.21
C ALA A 103 18.68 5.03 -11.08
N LEU A 104 18.91 3.92 -10.38
CA LEU A 104 20.24 3.32 -10.25
C LEU A 104 20.76 2.78 -11.58
N ALA A 105 19.89 2.29 -12.47
CA ALA A 105 20.26 1.79 -13.79
C ALA A 105 20.84 2.85 -14.74
N THR A 106 20.61 4.15 -14.46
CA THR A 106 21.21 5.24 -15.25
C THR A 106 22.63 5.60 -14.81
N LEU A 107 23.06 5.12 -13.63
CA LEU A 107 24.35 5.44 -13.07
C LEU A 107 25.46 4.55 -13.67
N PRO A 108 26.64 5.12 -13.98
CA PRO A 108 27.71 4.38 -14.64
C PRO A 108 28.47 3.44 -13.69
N HIS A 109 28.49 3.74 -12.39
CA HIS A 109 29.23 2.98 -11.39
C HIS A 109 28.52 2.99 -10.03
N LEU A 110 28.22 1.80 -9.53
CA LEU A 110 27.62 1.57 -8.22
C LEU A 110 28.62 0.86 -7.31
N VAL A 111 28.87 1.45 -6.14
CA VAL A 111 29.66 0.82 -5.07
C VAL A 111 28.69 0.33 -4.00
N LEU A 112 28.63 -0.98 -3.78
CA LEU A 112 27.68 -1.61 -2.86
C LEU A 112 28.43 -2.10 -1.62
N VAL A 113 28.20 -1.45 -0.48
CA VAL A 113 28.89 -1.71 0.78
C VAL A 113 28.07 -2.68 1.63
N CYS A 114 28.62 -3.85 1.91
CA CYS A 114 27.97 -4.89 2.69
C CYS A 114 28.40 -4.82 4.15
N GLY A 115 27.54 -4.27 5.01
CA GLY A 115 27.69 -4.36 6.45
C GLY A 115 27.56 -5.79 6.97
N ARG A 116 28.21 -6.07 8.10
CA ARG A 116 28.18 -7.34 8.84
C ARG A 116 28.14 -7.05 10.34
N TYR A 117 27.91 -8.10 11.14
CA TYR A 117 27.84 -8.01 12.60
C TYR A 117 26.69 -7.08 13.06
N GLU A 118 26.91 -6.17 14.02
CA GLU A 118 25.93 -5.15 14.42
C GLU A 118 25.82 -4.00 13.39
N GLY A 119 26.77 -3.90 12.46
CA GLY A 119 26.75 -2.91 11.40
C GLY A 119 28.11 -2.24 11.16
N VAL A 120 28.03 -1.06 10.56
CA VAL A 120 29.17 -0.22 10.20
C VAL A 120 29.26 0.93 11.19
N ASP A 121 30.48 1.36 11.54
CA ASP A 121 30.66 2.57 12.36
C ASP A 121 30.03 3.78 11.66
N GLU A 122 29.17 4.50 12.38
CA GLU A 122 28.37 5.62 11.85
C GLU A 122 29.23 6.69 11.16
N ARG A 123 30.47 6.91 11.60
CA ARG A 123 31.37 7.90 10.99
C ARG A 123 31.76 7.51 9.57
N VAL A 124 31.79 6.22 9.24
CA VAL A 124 31.98 5.75 7.85
C VAL A 124 30.71 6.00 7.05
N VAL A 125 29.53 5.81 7.64
CA VAL A 125 28.26 6.12 6.98
C VAL A 125 28.21 7.60 6.60
N GLU A 126 28.46 8.49 7.56
CA GLU A 126 28.44 9.95 7.35
C GLU A 126 29.51 10.44 6.35
N ALA A 127 30.70 9.85 6.35
CA ALA A 127 31.82 10.34 5.55
C ALA A 127 31.96 9.68 4.16
N CYS A 128 31.54 8.42 4.03
CA CYS A 128 31.88 7.58 2.88
C CYS A 128 30.67 7.06 2.09
N ILE A 129 29.44 7.22 2.58
CA ILE A 129 28.23 6.67 1.94
C ILE A 129 27.36 7.79 1.38
N ASP A 130 26.85 7.61 0.16
CA ASP A 130 25.97 8.57 -0.50
C ASP A 130 24.48 8.26 -0.23
N GLU A 131 24.15 6.99 0.00
CA GLU A 131 22.79 6.51 0.25
C GLU A 131 22.78 5.20 1.05
N GLU A 132 21.78 5.05 1.92
CA GLU A 132 21.44 3.75 2.51
C GLU A 132 20.19 3.15 1.85
N VAL A 133 20.25 1.86 1.52
CA VAL A 133 19.14 1.12 0.90
C VAL A 133 18.78 -0.11 1.74
N SER A 134 17.49 -0.23 2.07
CA SER A 134 16.90 -1.38 2.75
C SER A 134 16.20 -2.31 1.76
N LEU A 135 16.28 -3.63 1.97
CA LEU A 135 15.49 -4.60 1.20
C LEU A 135 14.04 -4.72 1.70
N GLY A 136 13.76 -4.21 2.90
CA GLY A 136 12.47 -4.30 3.55
C GLY A 136 12.59 -4.45 5.07
N ASP A 137 11.44 -4.55 5.74
CA ASP A 137 11.33 -4.52 7.20
C ASP A 137 11.65 -5.89 7.83
N PHE A 138 12.89 -6.34 7.65
CA PHE A 138 13.46 -7.56 8.22
C PHE A 138 14.99 -7.45 8.34
N VAL A 139 15.61 -8.31 9.15
CA VAL A 139 17.05 -8.29 9.41
C VAL A 139 17.75 -9.48 8.75
N LEU A 140 18.86 -9.22 8.07
CA LEU A 140 19.75 -10.23 7.49
C LEU A 140 21.09 -10.25 8.24
N THR A 141 21.87 -11.32 8.06
CA THR A 141 23.19 -11.47 8.70
C THR A 141 24.27 -10.61 8.05
N GLY A 142 23.98 -9.96 6.91
CA GLY A 142 24.90 -9.13 6.16
C GLY A 142 24.30 -8.57 4.88
N GLY A 143 24.99 -7.59 4.29
CA GLY A 143 24.51 -6.87 3.10
C GLY A 143 24.64 -7.61 1.77
N GLU A 144 25.31 -8.77 1.70
CA GLU A 144 25.67 -9.41 0.43
C GLU A 144 24.46 -9.85 -0.40
N LEU A 145 23.43 -10.38 0.25
CA LEU A 145 22.17 -10.72 -0.43
C LEU A 145 21.48 -9.45 -0.96
N GLY A 146 21.57 -8.34 -0.21
CA GLY A 146 21.06 -7.05 -0.66
C GLY A 146 21.81 -6.51 -1.86
N ALA A 147 23.13 -6.61 -1.87
CA ALA A 147 23.95 -6.23 -3.01
C ALA A 147 23.59 -7.08 -4.24
N ALA A 148 23.44 -8.40 -4.08
CA ALA A 148 23.04 -9.29 -5.18
C ALA A 148 21.65 -8.94 -5.74
N VAL A 149 20.67 -8.64 -4.86
CA VAL A 149 19.32 -8.21 -5.27
C VAL A 149 19.36 -6.90 -6.04
N VAL A 150 20.12 -5.90 -5.57
CA VAL A 150 20.29 -4.62 -6.27
C VAL A 150 20.93 -4.83 -7.64
N ILE A 151 22.00 -5.63 -7.72
CA ILE A 151 22.68 -5.92 -8.99
C ILE A 151 21.73 -6.62 -9.97
N ASP A 152 21.01 -7.66 -9.54
CA ASP A 152 20.07 -8.39 -10.40
C ASP A 152 18.97 -7.46 -10.94
N ALA A 153 18.32 -6.69 -10.05
CA ALA A 153 17.24 -5.79 -10.41
C ALA A 153 17.69 -4.70 -11.39
N VAL A 154 18.87 -4.10 -11.16
CA VAL A 154 19.45 -3.09 -12.04
C VAL A 154 19.88 -3.70 -13.37
N ALA A 155 20.57 -4.85 -13.34
CA ALA A 155 21.06 -5.53 -14.53
C ALA A 155 19.94 -5.81 -15.55
N ARG A 156 18.75 -6.20 -15.06
CA ARG A 156 17.57 -6.44 -15.92
C ARG A 156 17.18 -5.23 -16.78
N LEU A 157 17.44 -4.01 -16.32
CA LEU A 157 17.10 -2.78 -17.04
C LEU A 157 18.20 -2.31 -18.00
N LEU A 158 19.39 -2.94 -17.98
CA LEU A 158 20.49 -2.53 -18.83
C LEU A 158 20.26 -2.99 -20.28
N PRO A 159 20.61 -2.16 -21.28
CA PRO A 159 20.49 -2.52 -22.68
C PRO A 159 21.23 -3.81 -23.01
N GLY A 160 20.56 -4.73 -23.70
CA GLY A 160 21.14 -6.01 -24.14
C GLY A 160 21.17 -7.11 -23.08
N VAL A 161 20.65 -6.88 -21.87
CA VAL A 161 20.56 -7.92 -20.83
C VAL A 161 19.30 -8.77 -20.98
N LEU A 162 18.14 -8.13 -21.05
CA LEU A 162 16.88 -8.78 -21.45
C LEU A 162 16.73 -8.68 -22.96
N GLY A 163 16.19 -9.73 -23.59
CA GLY A 163 16.07 -9.84 -25.04
C GLY A 163 15.18 -8.75 -25.64
N GLU A 164 13.86 -8.93 -25.56
CA GLU A 164 12.88 -8.02 -26.18
C GLU A 164 12.65 -6.77 -25.29
N PRO A 165 12.84 -5.54 -25.81
CA PRO A 165 12.74 -4.30 -25.02
C PRO A 165 11.37 -4.05 -24.40
N THR A 166 10.30 -4.60 -24.98
CA THR A 166 8.90 -4.33 -24.61
C THR A 166 8.42 -5.07 -23.36
N SER A 167 9.19 -6.06 -22.86
CA SER A 167 8.76 -6.84 -21.69
C SER A 167 8.78 -6.04 -20.38
N ALA A 168 9.62 -5.01 -20.26
CA ALA A 168 9.84 -4.31 -18.98
C ALA A 168 8.75 -3.27 -18.63
N ASP A 169 7.92 -2.88 -19.59
CA ASP A 169 6.89 -1.84 -19.40
C ASP A 169 5.57 -2.40 -18.86
N ASP A 170 5.28 -3.69 -19.13
CA ASP A 170 4.08 -4.40 -18.64
C ASP A 170 4.34 -5.24 -17.37
N GLU A 171 5.55 -5.15 -16.79
CA GLU A 171 5.93 -5.88 -15.58
C GLU A 171 5.31 -5.30 -14.31
N SER A 172 5.26 -6.13 -13.26
CA SER A 172 4.81 -5.67 -11.94
C SER A 172 5.61 -4.43 -11.49
N PHE A 173 4.91 -3.47 -10.88
CA PHE A 173 5.42 -2.21 -10.35
C PHE A 173 5.84 -1.15 -11.40
N SER A 174 5.77 -1.41 -12.71
CA SER A 174 6.10 -0.41 -13.75
C SER A 174 5.16 0.80 -13.70
N ALA A 175 3.87 0.55 -13.49
CA ALA A 175 2.81 1.55 -13.36
C ALA A 175 2.05 1.40 -12.03
N ALA A 176 2.75 1.06 -10.93
CA ALA A 176 2.12 0.77 -9.64
C ALA A 176 1.00 -0.30 -9.70
N LEU A 177 1.08 -1.22 -10.67
CA LEU A 177 0.19 -2.37 -10.80
C LEU A 177 0.99 -3.66 -10.75
N LEU A 178 0.36 -4.73 -10.27
CA LEU A 178 0.86 -6.09 -10.48
C LEU A 178 0.56 -6.55 -11.91
N GLU A 179 1.41 -7.42 -12.42
CA GLU A 179 1.22 -8.04 -13.73
C GLU A 179 0.02 -9.02 -13.72
N TYR A 180 -0.62 -9.13 -14.87
CA TYR A 180 -1.69 -10.09 -15.13
C TYR A 180 -1.23 -11.55 -14.97
N PRO A 181 -2.15 -12.51 -14.78
CA PRO A 181 -1.77 -13.92 -14.69
C PRO A 181 -1.27 -14.42 -16.04
N GLN A 182 -0.15 -15.16 -16.00
CA GLN A 182 0.48 -15.75 -17.17
C GLN A 182 0.00 -17.20 -17.36
N TYR A 183 -0.18 -17.61 -18.62
CA TYR A 183 -0.60 -18.95 -19.01
C TYR A 183 0.31 -19.47 -20.12
N THR A 184 0.60 -20.77 -20.10
CA THR A 184 1.35 -21.44 -21.16
C THR A 184 0.72 -22.80 -21.46
N ARG A 185 1.26 -23.50 -22.46
CA ARG A 185 0.82 -24.86 -22.82
C ARG A 185 1.02 -25.81 -21.62
N PRO A 186 0.12 -26.78 -21.40
CA PRO A 186 -1.05 -27.15 -22.22
C PRO A 186 -2.28 -26.26 -21.99
N GLN A 187 -3.22 -26.26 -22.95
CA GLN A 187 -4.47 -25.47 -22.89
C GLN A 187 -5.39 -25.88 -21.73
N GLN A 188 -5.34 -27.14 -21.33
CA GLN A 188 -6.05 -27.68 -20.17
C GLN A 188 -5.03 -28.32 -19.23
N PHE A 189 -5.04 -27.91 -17.96
CA PHE A 189 -4.27 -28.52 -16.90
C PHE A 189 -5.19 -28.92 -15.75
N ARG A 190 -5.41 -30.24 -15.59
CA ARG A 190 -6.48 -30.78 -14.72
C ARG A 190 -7.83 -30.20 -15.15
N ASP A 191 -8.68 -29.79 -14.22
CA ASP A 191 -10.00 -29.20 -14.50
C ASP A 191 -9.93 -27.67 -14.76
N ARG A 192 -8.74 -27.13 -15.09
CA ARG A 192 -8.54 -25.69 -15.35
C ARG A 192 -8.10 -25.47 -16.79
N ALA A 193 -8.87 -24.68 -17.52
CA ALA A 193 -8.54 -24.26 -18.88
C ALA A 193 -7.88 -22.88 -18.90
N VAL A 194 -7.02 -22.62 -19.90
CA VAL A 194 -6.56 -21.27 -20.24
C VAL A 194 -7.78 -20.41 -20.62
N PRO A 195 -7.87 -19.14 -20.20
CA PRO A 195 -8.96 -18.26 -20.60
C PRO A 195 -9.16 -18.19 -22.12
N GLU A 196 -10.41 -18.33 -22.60
CA GLU A 196 -10.72 -18.40 -24.04
C GLU A 196 -10.19 -17.19 -24.82
N VAL A 197 -10.25 -15.99 -24.23
CA VAL A 197 -9.70 -14.76 -24.82
C VAL A 197 -8.21 -14.84 -25.16
N LEU A 198 -7.44 -15.65 -24.43
CA LEU A 198 -6.01 -15.88 -24.68
C LEU A 198 -5.74 -16.97 -25.72
N GLN A 199 -6.76 -17.74 -26.12
CA GLN A 199 -6.63 -18.83 -27.08
C GLN A 199 -6.82 -18.35 -28.53
N GLY A 200 -7.37 -17.14 -28.72
CA GLY A 200 -7.52 -16.50 -30.02
C GLY A 200 -6.36 -15.56 -30.38
N GLY A 201 -6.44 -14.93 -31.56
CA GLY A 201 -5.46 -13.96 -32.05
C GLY A 201 -5.87 -12.49 -31.91
N ASN A 202 -6.94 -12.18 -31.18
CA ASN A 202 -7.41 -10.80 -31.04
C ASN A 202 -6.55 -10.03 -30.03
N HIS A 203 -5.50 -9.38 -30.53
CA HIS A 203 -4.53 -8.64 -29.71
C HIS A 203 -5.18 -7.57 -28.82
N GLU A 204 -6.21 -6.88 -29.30
CA GLU A 204 -6.89 -5.83 -28.53
C GLU A 204 -7.76 -6.41 -27.40
N ALA A 205 -8.44 -7.53 -27.66
CA ALA A 205 -9.18 -8.26 -26.61
C ALA A 205 -8.22 -8.80 -25.54
N ILE A 206 -7.08 -9.34 -25.96
CA ILE A 206 -6.03 -9.84 -25.06
C ILE A 206 -5.45 -8.69 -24.22
N ARG A 207 -5.12 -7.55 -24.82
CA ARG A 207 -4.60 -6.37 -24.09
C ARG A 207 -5.59 -5.87 -23.04
N LYS A 208 -6.87 -5.73 -23.40
CA LYS A 208 -7.94 -5.34 -22.45
C LYS A 208 -8.08 -6.34 -21.32
N TRP A 209 -8.06 -7.64 -21.62
CA TRP A 209 -8.12 -8.67 -20.61
C TRP A 209 -6.91 -8.63 -19.67
N ARG A 210 -5.70 -8.48 -20.20
CA ARG A 210 -4.46 -8.33 -19.42
C ARG A 210 -4.53 -7.12 -18.49
N ARG A 211 -4.92 -5.95 -19.01
CA ARG A 211 -5.08 -4.74 -18.21
C ARG A 211 -6.14 -4.90 -17.11
N ARG A 212 -7.28 -5.49 -17.44
CA ARG A 212 -8.37 -5.78 -16.48
C ARG A 212 -7.88 -6.72 -15.37
N GLU A 213 -7.18 -7.79 -15.69
CA GLU A 213 -6.65 -8.72 -14.69
C GLU A 213 -5.52 -8.12 -13.85
N ALA A 214 -4.68 -7.25 -14.41
CA ALA A 214 -3.68 -6.51 -13.65
C ALA A 214 -4.35 -5.62 -12.59
N LEU A 215 -5.38 -4.86 -12.96
CA LEU A 215 -6.18 -4.06 -12.02
C LEU A 215 -6.80 -4.92 -10.93
N ARG A 216 -7.50 -6.00 -11.32
CA ARG A 216 -8.16 -6.95 -10.42
C ARG A 216 -7.16 -7.56 -9.44
N ARG A 217 -6.05 -8.08 -9.93
CA ARG A 217 -5.01 -8.73 -9.10
C ARG A 217 -4.34 -7.74 -8.15
N THR A 218 -4.12 -6.51 -8.60
CA THR A 218 -3.56 -5.44 -7.75
C THR A 218 -4.55 -5.09 -6.64
N ALA A 219 -5.83 -4.90 -6.96
CA ALA A 219 -6.88 -4.66 -5.97
C ALA A 219 -6.90 -5.75 -4.88
N VAL A 220 -6.83 -7.02 -5.31
CA VAL A 220 -6.90 -8.19 -4.40
C VAL A 220 -5.65 -8.33 -3.54
N ARG A 221 -4.45 -8.21 -4.13
CA ARG A 221 -3.20 -8.62 -3.47
C ARG A 221 -2.38 -7.47 -2.92
N ARG A 222 -2.49 -6.29 -3.51
CA ARG A 222 -1.72 -5.08 -3.19
C ARG A 222 -2.61 -3.84 -3.34
N PRO A 223 -3.71 -3.74 -2.57
CA PRO A 223 -4.60 -2.58 -2.63
C PRO A 223 -3.86 -1.26 -2.35
N ASP A 224 -2.76 -1.31 -1.61
CA ASP A 224 -1.85 -0.18 -1.36
C ASP A 224 -1.19 0.37 -2.64
N LEU A 225 -0.89 -0.50 -3.62
CA LEU A 225 -0.35 -0.07 -4.91
C LEU A 225 -1.44 0.54 -5.78
N LEU A 226 -2.63 -0.08 -5.80
CA LEU A 226 -3.77 0.45 -6.53
C LEU A 226 -4.17 1.85 -6.03
N ALA A 227 -4.11 2.08 -4.72
CA ALA A 227 -4.39 3.38 -4.11
C ALA A 227 -3.41 4.49 -4.57
N ARG A 228 -2.21 4.11 -5.03
CA ARG A 228 -1.20 5.02 -5.63
C ARG A 228 -1.26 5.04 -7.15
N HIS A 229 -2.00 4.13 -7.77
CA HIS A 229 -2.11 4.04 -9.22
C HIS A 229 -3.13 5.05 -9.73
N ARG A 230 -2.71 5.89 -10.68
CA ARG A 230 -3.61 6.82 -11.37
C ARG A 230 -4.41 6.05 -12.43
N LEU A 231 -5.67 5.74 -12.09
CA LEU A 231 -6.60 5.11 -13.03
C LEU A 231 -6.83 6.02 -14.25
N THR A 232 -6.63 5.45 -15.43
CA THR A 232 -7.00 6.10 -16.71
C THR A 232 -8.51 5.98 -16.96
N ALA A 233 -9.06 6.73 -17.92
CA ALA A 233 -10.46 6.58 -18.32
C ALA A 233 -10.77 5.16 -18.83
N GLU A 234 -9.80 4.49 -19.46
CA GLU A 234 -9.92 3.09 -19.85
C GLU A 234 -9.92 2.17 -18.64
N ASP A 235 -9.04 2.40 -17.65
CA ASP A 235 -9.03 1.61 -16.41
C ASP A 235 -10.38 1.66 -15.71
N VAL A 236 -10.98 2.86 -15.60
CA VAL A 236 -12.32 3.03 -15.01
C VAL A 236 -13.37 2.23 -15.79
N LYS A 237 -13.29 2.20 -17.12
CA LYS A 237 -14.20 1.41 -17.95
C LYS A 237 -14.00 -0.09 -17.76
N LEU A 238 -12.76 -0.56 -17.70
CA LEU A 238 -12.42 -1.98 -17.49
C LEU A 238 -12.72 -2.46 -16.06
N ALA A 239 -12.62 -1.55 -15.08
CA ALA A 239 -12.88 -1.80 -13.67
C ALA A 239 -14.36 -1.72 -13.27
N ARG A 240 -15.22 -1.14 -14.12
CA ARG A 240 -16.65 -0.98 -13.85
C ARG A 240 -17.31 -2.29 -13.44
N ASP A 241 -16.98 -3.36 -14.15
CA ASP A 241 -17.57 -4.68 -13.95
C ASP A 241 -16.61 -5.63 -13.18
N LEU A 242 -15.71 -5.07 -12.37
CA LEU A 242 -14.84 -5.84 -11.46
C LEU A 242 -15.40 -5.73 -10.03
N PRO A 243 -16.11 -6.75 -9.52
CA PRO A 243 -16.63 -6.75 -8.15
C PRO A 243 -15.53 -6.47 -7.10
N GLU A 244 -14.31 -6.89 -7.39
CA GLU A 244 -13.10 -6.65 -6.58
C GLU A 244 -12.80 -5.15 -6.37
N LEU A 245 -13.21 -4.31 -7.31
CA LEU A 245 -12.99 -2.86 -7.28
C LEU A 245 -14.23 -2.07 -6.86
N GLN A 246 -15.37 -2.73 -6.68
CA GLN A 246 -16.65 -2.11 -6.31
C GLN A 246 -16.93 -2.16 -4.80
N VAL A 247 -15.92 -2.47 -3.97
CA VAL A 247 -16.10 -2.56 -2.50
C VAL A 247 -16.71 -1.29 -1.92
N ALA A 248 -16.25 -0.11 -2.35
CA ALA A 248 -16.82 1.16 -1.90
C ALA A 248 -18.30 1.30 -2.27
N ALA A 249 -18.67 0.99 -3.52
CA ALA A 249 -20.04 1.12 -4.02
C ALA A 249 -21.05 0.22 -3.29
N ARG A 250 -20.60 -0.86 -2.65
CA ARG A 250 -21.40 -1.72 -1.76
C ARG A 250 -21.17 -1.49 -0.27
N THR A 251 -20.38 -0.49 0.09
CA THR A 251 -20.16 -0.09 1.48
C THR A 251 -21.12 1.02 1.85
N HIS A 252 -21.78 0.85 2.99
CA HIS A 252 -22.71 1.78 3.59
C HIS A 252 -22.18 2.23 4.95
N VAL A 253 -22.50 3.46 5.33
CA VAL A 253 -22.23 4.01 6.67
C VAL A 253 -23.55 4.13 7.43
N ALA A 254 -23.58 3.74 8.70
CA ALA A 254 -24.65 4.07 9.64
C ALA A 254 -24.12 4.96 10.77
N LEU A 255 -24.65 6.17 10.88
CA LEU A 255 -24.42 7.02 12.04
C LEU A 255 -25.49 6.71 13.09
N VAL A 256 -25.06 6.11 14.19
CA VAL A 256 -25.93 5.61 15.25
C VAL A 256 -26.06 6.67 16.35
N HIS A 257 -27.29 7.18 16.52
CA HIS A 257 -27.68 8.05 17.61
C HIS A 257 -28.29 7.30 18.79
N HIS A 258 -28.68 6.04 18.60
CA HIS A 258 -29.13 5.13 19.64
C HIS A 258 -29.02 3.66 19.18
N PRO A 259 -28.59 2.73 20.04
CA PRO A 259 -28.10 2.95 21.40
C PRO A 259 -26.63 3.43 21.39
N VAL A 260 -26.35 4.49 22.15
CA VAL A 260 -24.99 5.01 22.36
C VAL A 260 -24.76 5.33 23.83
N PHE A 261 -23.50 5.29 24.27
CA PHE A 261 -23.13 5.73 25.60
C PHE A 261 -23.00 7.25 25.69
N ASP A 262 -23.30 7.81 26.85
CA ASP A 262 -22.85 9.15 27.24
C ASP A 262 -21.52 9.10 28.04
N LYS A 263 -21.13 10.25 28.60
CA LYS A 263 -19.88 10.36 29.37
C LYS A 263 -19.90 9.55 30.67
N GLN A 264 -21.10 9.30 31.20
CA GLN A 264 -21.34 8.58 32.44
C GLN A 264 -21.41 7.06 32.21
N GLY A 265 -21.55 6.64 30.94
CA GLY A 265 -21.71 5.24 30.57
C GLY A 265 -23.17 4.80 30.52
N ASP A 266 -24.11 5.74 30.57
CA ASP A 266 -25.54 5.46 30.43
C ASP A 266 -25.91 5.32 28.96
N VAL A 267 -26.89 4.46 28.66
CA VAL A 267 -27.42 4.28 27.31
C VAL A 267 -28.41 5.41 27.01
N VAL A 268 -28.10 6.23 26.01
CA VAL A 268 -28.87 7.43 25.66
C VAL A 268 -29.22 7.49 24.17
N THR A 269 -30.05 8.46 23.81
CA THR A 269 -30.27 8.88 22.42
C THR A 269 -29.65 10.24 22.21
N SER A 270 -28.63 10.34 21.35
CA SER A 270 -28.00 11.61 21.02
C SER A 270 -28.80 12.37 19.95
N ALA A 271 -28.49 13.66 19.75
CA ALA A 271 -29.18 14.50 18.77
C ALA A 271 -28.49 14.48 17.40
N VAL A 272 -29.27 14.39 16.32
CA VAL A 272 -28.78 14.57 14.94
C VAL A 272 -28.49 16.04 14.63
N THR A 273 -27.26 16.34 14.21
CA THR A 273 -26.85 17.68 13.78
C THR A 273 -26.83 17.82 12.26
N ASN A 274 -26.99 19.05 11.76
CA ASN A 274 -26.91 19.30 10.31
C ASN A 274 -25.52 18.99 9.76
N PHE A 275 -24.46 19.25 10.54
CA PHE A 275 -23.09 18.94 10.14
C PHE A 275 -22.89 17.43 9.96
N ASP A 276 -23.50 16.60 10.80
CA ASP A 276 -23.41 15.14 10.68
C ASP A 276 -24.07 14.64 9.39
N VAL A 277 -25.18 15.24 8.97
CA VAL A 277 -25.81 14.91 7.69
C VAL A 277 -24.92 15.32 6.52
N HIS A 278 -24.49 16.58 6.46
CA HIS A 278 -23.77 17.11 5.30
C HIS A 278 -22.34 16.57 5.16
N ASP A 279 -21.55 16.52 6.22
CA ASP A 279 -20.13 16.15 6.11
C ASP A 279 -19.95 14.66 5.83
N ILE A 280 -20.78 13.81 6.46
CA ILE A 280 -20.71 12.36 6.23
C ILE A 280 -21.30 12.02 4.85
N ALA A 281 -22.40 12.66 4.42
CA ALA A 281 -22.91 12.48 3.06
C ALA A 281 -21.86 12.86 2.00
N ARG A 282 -21.16 13.97 2.20
CA ARG A 282 -20.05 14.39 1.31
C ARG A 282 -18.90 13.39 1.34
N SER A 283 -18.52 12.89 2.52
CA SER A 283 -17.48 11.87 2.64
C SER A 283 -17.88 10.59 1.90
N CYS A 284 -19.12 10.13 2.05
CA CYS A 284 -19.66 8.97 1.33
C CYS A 284 -19.63 9.18 -0.19
N ALA A 285 -20.01 10.37 -0.68
CA ALA A 285 -19.94 10.68 -2.11
C ALA A 285 -18.49 10.74 -2.63
N THR A 286 -17.57 11.37 -1.88
CA THR A 286 -16.14 11.47 -2.24
C THR A 286 -15.52 10.10 -2.47
N TYR A 287 -15.83 9.12 -1.63
CA TYR A 287 -15.29 7.76 -1.75
C TYR A 287 -16.21 6.79 -2.52
N GLY A 288 -17.32 7.27 -3.09
CA GLY A 288 -18.21 6.47 -3.93
C GLY A 288 -19.00 5.39 -3.19
N LEU A 289 -19.42 5.66 -1.95
CA LEU A 289 -20.18 4.71 -1.13
C LEU A 289 -21.62 4.50 -1.63
N GLY A 290 -22.17 3.33 -1.29
CA GLY A 290 -23.53 2.90 -1.65
C GLY A 290 -24.64 3.60 -0.89
N GLY A 291 -24.37 4.08 0.33
CA GLY A 291 -25.37 4.83 1.10
C GLY A 291 -24.91 5.27 2.48
N TYR A 292 -25.66 6.19 3.08
CA TYR A 292 -25.47 6.71 4.42
C TYR A 292 -26.80 6.70 5.20
N HIS A 293 -26.86 5.93 6.27
CA HIS A 293 -28.04 5.76 7.12
C HIS A 293 -27.89 6.54 8.43
N VAL A 294 -28.82 7.44 8.73
CA VAL A 294 -28.92 8.11 10.03
C VAL A 294 -29.88 7.31 10.90
N VAL A 295 -29.35 6.68 11.96
CA VAL A 295 -30.09 5.74 12.81
C VAL A 295 -30.51 6.41 14.10
N THR A 296 -31.81 6.65 14.27
CA THR A 296 -32.38 7.25 15.48
C THR A 296 -33.84 6.83 15.68
N PRO A 297 -34.26 6.44 16.90
CA PRO A 297 -35.66 6.09 17.18
C PRO A 297 -36.58 7.31 17.20
N VAL A 298 -36.03 8.52 17.32
CA VAL A 298 -36.80 9.77 17.42
C VAL A 298 -37.32 10.21 16.06
N ALA A 299 -38.64 10.10 15.84
CA ALA A 299 -39.29 10.43 14.57
C ALA A 299 -38.98 11.86 14.09
N SER A 300 -39.09 12.87 14.96
CA SER A 300 -38.82 14.27 14.59
C SER A 300 -37.38 14.52 14.14
N GLN A 301 -36.41 13.72 14.57
CA GLN A 301 -35.04 13.80 14.07
C GLN A 301 -34.93 13.17 12.68
N ARG A 302 -35.66 12.09 12.39
CA ARG A 302 -35.71 11.49 11.04
C ARG A 302 -36.38 12.45 10.05
N ASP A 303 -37.52 13.03 10.40
CA ASP A 303 -38.24 14.02 9.58
C ASP A 303 -37.33 15.21 9.22
N LYS A 304 -36.52 15.67 10.19
CA LYS A 304 -35.53 16.73 9.98
C LYS A 304 -34.47 16.33 8.95
N VAL A 305 -33.94 15.11 9.02
CA VAL A 305 -32.93 14.61 8.07
C VAL A 305 -33.52 14.49 6.66
N GLU A 306 -34.72 13.95 6.55
CA GLU A 306 -35.44 13.85 5.28
C GLU A 306 -35.70 15.23 4.68
N HIS A 307 -36.14 16.20 5.49
CA HIS A 307 -36.31 17.58 5.06
C HIS A 307 -35.00 18.20 4.57
N ILE A 308 -33.89 17.98 5.28
CA ILE A 308 -32.56 18.44 4.83
C ILE A 308 -32.22 17.82 3.47
N ALA A 309 -32.42 16.52 3.28
CA ALA A 309 -32.14 15.87 1.99
C ALA A 309 -33.06 16.41 0.85
N ALA A 310 -34.33 16.68 1.16
CA ALA A 310 -35.36 17.12 0.22
C ALA A 310 -35.20 18.58 -0.24
N VAL A 311 -34.82 19.49 0.66
CA VAL A 311 -34.67 20.94 0.36
C VAL A 311 -33.66 21.17 -0.76
N TRP A 312 -32.59 20.38 -0.78
CA TRP A 312 -31.58 20.52 -1.82
C TRP A 312 -32.04 19.86 -3.13
N THR A 313 -32.71 18.71 -3.10
CA THR A 313 -33.21 18.04 -4.33
C THR A 313 -34.23 18.85 -5.13
N ALA A 314 -34.90 19.83 -4.53
CA ALA A 314 -35.84 20.74 -5.19
C ALA A 314 -35.19 21.93 -5.91
N ALA A 315 -33.94 22.28 -5.61
CA ALA A 315 -33.20 23.36 -6.27
C ALA A 315 -32.53 22.84 -7.57
N ARG A 316 -33.34 22.56 -8.58
CA ARG A 316 -32.91 21.93 -9.85
C ARG A 316 -32.21 22.86 -10.86
N ASP A 317 -32.14 24.15 -10.60
CA ASP A 317 -31.64 25.14 -11.56
C ASP A 317 -30.27 25.70 -11.16
N ALA A 318 -29.19 25.01 -11.59
CA ALA A 318 -27.91 25.58 -12.06
C ALA A 318 -26.75 24.57 -11.91
N GLY A 319 -26.49 23.77 -12.96
CA GLY A 319 -25.25 22.98 -13.07
C GLY A 319 -25.14 21.76 -12.15
N ARG A 320 -24.02 21.02 -12.26
CA ARG A 320 -23.73 19.85 -11.40
C ARG A 320 -23.50 20.32 -9.96
N ASP A 321 -24.55 20.40 -9.15
CA ASP A 321 -24.40 20.66 -7.72
C ASP A 321 -23.98 19.36 -7.00
N HIS A 322 -22.69 19.29 -6.68
CA HIS A 322 -22.07 18.19 -5.93
C HIS A 322 -22.73 17.89 -4.58
N ARG A 323 -23.49 18.84 -4.01
CA ARG A 323 -24.24 18.64 -2.75
C ARG A 323 -25.47 17.76 -2.95
N LEU A 324 -26.13 17.85 -4.10
CA LEU A 324 -27.30 17.02 -4.43
C LEU A 324 -26.91 15.56 -4.52
N GLU A 325 -25.81 15.30 -5.23
CA GLU A 325 -25.27 13.97 -5.37
C GLU A 325 -24.93 13.36 -3.99
N ALA A 326 -24.33 14.14 -3.09
CA ALA A 326 -24.03 13.68 -1.75
C ALA A 326 -25.29 13.39 -0.92
N LEU A 327 -26.26 14.29 -0.90
CA LEU A 327 -27.48 14.14 -0.08
C LEU A 327 -28.44 13.07 -0.60
N ALA A 328 -28.42 12.75 -1.89
CA ALA A 328 -29.22 11.66 -2.47
C ALA A 328 -28.88 10.26 -1.89
N ARG A 329 -27.74 10.13 -1.21
CA ARG A 329 -27.30 8.90 -0.55
C ARG A 329 -27.77 8.79 0.91
N VAL A 330 -28.46 9.80 1.43
CA VAL A 330 -28.89 9.85 2.84
C VAL A 330 -30.22 9.11 2.99
N HIS A 331 -30.25 8.18 3.94
CA HIS A 331 -31.41 7.41 4.36
C HIS A 331 -31.60 7.58 5.87
N VAL A 332 -32.83 7.44 6.35
CA VAL A 332 -33.14 7.39 7.78
C VAL A 332 -33.57 5.98 8.17
N ALA A 333 -33.25 5.58 9.41
CA ALA A 333 -33.69 4.32 9.99
C ALA A 333 -34.03 4.53 11.47
N ALA A 334 -35.08 3.88 11.96
CA ALA A 334 -35.49 3.94 13.35
C ALA A 334 -34.58 3.09 14.27
N SER A 335 -33.89 2.09 13.70
CA SER A 335 -33.01 1.17 14.42
C SER A 335 -31.87 0.66 13.52
N ILE A 336 -30.86 0.02 14.14
CA ILE A 336 -29.77 -0.62 13.40
C ILE A 336 -30.30 -1.78 12.54
N ASP A 337 -31.26 -2.55 13.04
CA ASP A 337 -31.90 -3.64 12.29
C ASP A 337 -32.61 -3.15 11.03
N GLU A 338 -33.27 -1.99 11.11
CA GLU A 338 -33.89 -1.37 9.93
C GLU A 338 -32.82 -0.92 8.92
N ALA A 339 -31.70 -0.34 9.37
CA ALA A 339 -30.61 0.01 8.47
C ALA A 339 -30.01 -1.24 7.78
N ILE A 340 -29.84 -2.35 8.52
CA ILE A 340 -29.41 -3.64 7.97
C ILE A 340 -30.41 -4.13 6.92
N ALA A 341 -31.71 -4.08 7.23
CA ALA A 341 -32.77 -4.50 6.31
C ALA A 341 -32.80 -3.65 5.03
N GLN A 342 -32.58 -2.33 5.13
CA GLN A 342 -32.48 -1.43 3.99
C GLN A 342 -31.28 -1.78 3.10
N VAL A 343 -30.12 -2.06 3.68
CA VAL A 343 -28.92 -2.49 2.92
C VAL A 343 -29.14 -3.86 2.27
N ARG A 344 -29.73 -4.82 3.00
CA ARG A 344 -30.10 -6.13 2.45
C ARG A 344 -31.07 -5.97 1.26
N LEU A 345 -32.06 -5.09 1.37
CA LEU A 345 -33.01 -4.84 0.29
C LEU A 345 -32.32 -4.26 -0.96
N ALA A 346 -31.35 -3.36 -0.77
CA ALA A 346 -30.63 -2.71 -1.88
C ALA A 346 -29.72 -3.68 -2.65
N HIS A 347 -29.12 -4.67 -1.97
CA HIS A 347 -28.12 -5.57 -2.57
C HIS A 347 -28.58 -7.02 -2.71
N GLY A 348 -29.71 -7.40 -2.12
CA GLY A 348 -30.26 -8.75 -2.15
C GLY A 348 -29.58 -9.77 -1.22
N ILE A 349 -28.53 -9.38 -0.49
CA ILE A 349 -27.74 -10.23 0.40
C ILE A 349 -27.50 -9.49 1.72
N ASP A 350 -27.35 -10.25 2.81
CA ASP A 350 -27.02 -9.71 4.13
C ASP A 350 -25.70 -8.94 4.17
N PRO A 351 -25.66 -7.75 4.80
CA PRO A 351 -24.41 -7.02 4.96
C PRO A 351 -23.52 -7.64 6.02
N VAL A 352 -22.21 -7.54 5.79
CA VAL A 352 -21.19 -7.67 6.82
C VAL A 352 -21.27 -6.43 7.71
N VAL A 353 -21.80 -6.57 8.92
CA VAL A 353 -21.93 -5.47 9.89
C VAL A 353 -20.60 -5.30 10.63
N VAL A 354 -20.07 -4.08 10.61
CA VAL A 354 -18.75 -3.74 11.14
C VAL A 354 -18.87 -2.60 12.13
N ALA A 355 -18.43 -2.81 13.37
CA ALA A 355 -18.42 -1.76 14.39
C ALA A 355 -17.14 -0.93 14.36
N THR A 356 -17.25 0.33 14.79
CA THR A 356 -16.11 1.19 15.09
C THR A 356 -16.10 1.53 16.57
N THR A 357 -14.91 1.63 17.16
CA THR A 357 -14.73 1.96 18.58
C THR A 357 -13.38 2.62 18.79
N ALA A 358 -13.31 3.58 19.71
CA ALA A 358 -12.05 4.15 20.19
C ALA A 358 -11.42 3.30 21.32
N SER A 359 -12.20 2.39 21.92
CA SER A 359 -11.74 1.48 22.98
C SER A 359 -11.23 0.16 22.39
N PRO A 360 -10.03 -0.30 22.80
CA PRO A 360 -9.50 -1.60 22.39
C PRO A 360 -10.29 -2.78 22.99
N GLU A 361 -11.03 -2.57 24.08
CA GLU A 361 -11.70 -3.64 24.84
C GLU A 361 -13.15 -3.90 24.39
N ARG A 362 -13.82 -2.91 23.78
CA ARG A 362 -15.21 -3.07 23.31
C ARG A 362 -15.32 -4.00 22.11
N PHE A 363 -16.45 -4.70 22.01
CA PHE A 363 -16.72 -5.71 20.98
C PHE A 363 -15.69 -6.85 20.95
N ALA A 364 -15.19 -7.28 22.11
CA ALA A 364 -14.13 -8.30 22.23
C ALA A 364 -14.43 -9.65 21.54
N ALA A 365 -15.71 -9.98 21.33
CA ALA A 365 -16.13 -11.22 20.66
C ALA A 365 -15.93 -11.19 19.12
N ALA A 366 -15.83 -10.01 18.51
CA ALA A 366 -15.69 -9.86 17.07
C ALA A 366 -14.22 -9.60 16.68
N PRO A 367 -13.71 -10.27 15.62
CA PRO A 367 -12.31 -10.11 15.24
C PRO A 367 -12.02 -8.69 14.73
N ARG A 368 -10.87 -8.16 15.17
CA ARG A 368 -10.37 -6.84 14.74
C ARG A 368 -9.74 -6.89 13.36
N ARG A 369 -9.92 -5.80 12.62
CA ARG A 369 -9.32 -5.59 11.29
C ARG A 369 -8.87 -4.14 11.15
N SER A 370 -7.72 -3.97 10.52
CA SER A 370 -7.38 -2.69 9.94
C SER A 370 -8.33 -2.38 8.78
N PRO A 371 -8.55 -1.09 8.45
CA PRO A 371 -9.33 -0.69 7.27
C PRO A 371 -8.89 -1.40 5.97
N ALA A 372 -7.58 -1.57 5.77
CA ALA A 372 -7.02 -2.22 4.58
C ALA A 372 -7.30 -3.73 4.54
N GLU A 373 -7.20 -4.42 5.68
CA GLU A 373 -7.55 -5.84 5.76
C GLU A 373 -9.03 -6.08 5.52
N LEU A 374 -9.91 -5.21 6.06
CA LEU A 374 -11.35 -5.32 5.81
C LEU A 374 -11.65 -5.17 4.32
N VAL A 375 -11.06 -4.18 3.65
CA VAL A 375 -11.22 -4.02 2.20
C VAL A 375 -10.73 -5.28 1.50
N ALA A 376 -9.52 -5.78 1.81
CA ALA A 376 -8.99 -6.99 1.21
C ALA A 376 -9.89 -8.23 1.39
N GLU A 377 -10.50 -8.42 2.57
CA GLU A 377 -11.50 -9.48 2.81
C GLU A 377 -12.72 -9.32 1.88
N GLN A 378 -13.10 -8.09 1.57
CA GLN A 378 -14.26 -7.80 0.74
C GLN A 378 -13.95 -7.81 -0.76
N VAL A 379 -12.69 -7.79 -1.19
CA VAL A 379 -12.27 -7.78 -2.61
C VAL A 379 -12.56 -9.12 -3.32
N GLY A 380 -13.43 -9.99 -2.79
CA GLY A 380 -13.98 -11.17 -3.48
C GLY A 380 -15.31 -11.65 -2.93
N SER A 381 -15.89 -10.89 -1.99
CA SER A 381 -17.22 -11.13 -1.42
C SER A 381 -18.27 -10.40 -2.26
N GLU A 382 -19.50 -10.92 -2.33
CA GLU A 382 -20.64 -10.17 -2.88
C GLU A 382 -21.40 -9.40 -1.81
N ALA A 383 -21.21 -9.76 -0.53
CA ALA A 383 -21.93 -9.15 0.58
C ALA A 383 -21.57 -7.66 0.72
N PRO A 384 -22.56 -6.76 0.87
CA PRO A 384 -22.30 -5.37 1.18
C PRO A 384 -21.70 -5.22 2.58
N VAL A 385 -21.12 -4.06 2.87
CA VAL A 385 -20.58 -3.75 4.20
C VAL A 385 -21.42 -2.65 4.83
N LEU A 386 -21.76 -2.78 6.11
CA LEU A 386 -22.39 -1.71 6.89
C LEU A 386 -21.47 -1.30 8.04
N LEU A 387 -20.86 -0.13 7.93
CA LEU A 387 -19.99 0.45 8.95
C LEU A 387 -20.82 1.22 9.98
N LEU A 388 -20.80 0.79 11.25
CA LEU A 388 -21.48 1.45 12.34
C LEU A 388 -20.56 2.45 13.04
N PHE A 389 -21.00 3.70 13.12
CA PHE A 389 -20.33 4.77 13.86
C PHE A 389 -21.24 5.27 14.98
N GLY A 390 -20.80 5.09 16.23
CA GLY A 390 -21.51 5.59 17.40
C GLY A 390 -21.24 7.07 17.64
N THR A 391 -22.30 7.82 17.90
CA THR A 391 -22.22 9.19 18.43
C THR A 391 -22.03 9.19 19.95
N GLY A 392 -21.99 10.36 20.60
CA GLY A 392 -21.77 10.45 22.05
C GLY A 392 -20.39 9.91 22.44
N TRP A 393 -20.38 8.90 23.31
CA TRP A 393 -19.20 8.14 23.75
C TRP A 393 -19.12 6.74 23.13
N GLY A 394 -19.77 6.57 21.97
CA GLY A 394 -19.65 5.38 21.13
C GLY A 394 -20.80 4.39 21.29
N LEU A 395 -20.73 3.32 20.49
CA LEU A 395 -21.74 2.25 20.42
C LEU A 395 -21.81 1.44 21.71
N VAL A 396 -23.00 0.91 21.97
CA VAL A 396 -23.35 -0.02 23.07
C VAL A 396 -23.21 -1.45 22.57
N ASP A 397 -22.14 -2.14 22.97
CA ASP A 397 -21.70 -3.39 22.34
C ASP A 397 -22.60 -4.60 22.65
N ASP A 398 -23.15 -4.68 23.86
CA ASP A 398 -24.11 -5.71 24.27
C ASP A 398 -25.49 -5.59 23.58
N GLN A 399 -25.81 -4.43 23.02
CA GLN A 399 -27.07 -4.18 22.29
C GLN A 399 -26.93 -4.28 20.76
N ILE A 400 -25.76 -4.66 20.25
CA ILE A 400 -25.53 -4.84 18.80
C ILE A 400 -24.92 -6.22 18.54
N PRO A 401 -25.70 -7.31 18.70
CA PRO A 401 -25.16 -8.68 18.65
C PRO A 401 -24.72 -9.14 17.25
N VAL A 402 -25.08 -8.39 16.20
CA VAL A 402 -24.84 -8.75 14.79
C VAL A 402 -23.48 -8.29 14.25
N VAL A 403 -22.62 -7.69 15.09
CA VAL A 403 -21.30 -7.21 14.67
C VAL A 403 -20.38 -8.37 14.32
N SER A 404 -20.01 -8.45 13.05
CA SER A 404 -19.15 -9.52 12.51
C SER A 404 -17.66 -9.17 12.54
N ARG A 405 -17.32 -7.87 12.53
CA ARG A 405 -15.96 -7.33 12.53
C ARG A 405 -15.90 -6.03 13.31
N VAL A 406 -14.72 -5.69 13.81
CA VAL A 406 -14.46 -4.40 14.46
C VAL A 406 -13.26 -3.74 13.80
N LEU A 407 -13.38 -2.47 13.43
CA LEU A 407 -12.23 -1.73 12.91
C LEU A 407 -11.28 -1.35 14.05
N ASP A 408 -9.98 -1.39 13.77
CA ASP A 408 -8.96 -0.88 14.67
C ASP A 408 -9.24 0.58 15.04
N PRO A 409 -9.02 0.95 16.32
CA PRO A 409 -9.28 2.31 16.76
C PRO A 409 -8.37 3.29 16.02
N ILE A 410 -8.89 4.48 15.75
CA ILE A 410 -8.05 5.57 15.26
C ILE A 410 -7.19 6.06 16.42
N SER A 411 -5.91 5.74 16.37
CA SER A 411 -4.90 6.18 17.34
C SER A 411 -4.02 7.29 16.75
N GLY A 412 -3.63 8.24 17.61
CA GLY A 412 -2.60 9.24 17.36
C GLY A 412 -1.38 9.02 18.25
N ARG A 413 -0.35 9.88 18.12
CA ARG A 413 0.83 9.86 19.00
C ARG A 413 0.50 10.07 20.50
N PRO A 414 -0.35 11.04 20.89
CA PRO A 414 -0.77 11.17 22.28
C PRO A 414 -1.83 10.11 22.64
N ALA A 415 -2.05 9.89 23.93
CA ALA A 415 -3.11 9.01 24.45
C ALA A 415 -4.56 9.52 24.17
N TRP A 416 -4.72 10.63 23.45
CA TRP A 416 -6.01 11.16 23.06
C TRP A 416 -6.58 10.39 21.86
N ASN A 417 -7.73 9.74 22.05
CA ASN A 417 -8.42 8.92 21.05
C ASN A 417 -9.88 9.34 20.81
N HIS A 418 -10.30 10.50 21.34
CA HIS A 418 -11.69 10.97 21.23
C HIS A 418 -11.84 11.96 20.06
N LEU A 419 -12.10 11.45 18.86
CA LEU A 419 -12.37 12.24 17.66
C LEU A 419 -13.86 12.57 17.52
N ALA A 420 -14.17 13.70 16.85
CA ALA A 420 -15.52 13.92 16.37
C ALA A 420 -15.90 12.82 15.37
N VAL A 421 -17.13 12.32 15.43
CA VAL A 421 -17.58 11.18 14.59
C VAL A 421 -17.41 11.46 13.09
N ARG A 422 -17.62 12.72 12.66
CA ARG A 422 -17.41 13.14 11.26
C ARG A 422 -15.95 12.98 10.82
N SER A 423 -15.00 13.35 11.69
CA SER A 423 -13.57 13.15 11.45
C SER A 423 -13.21 11.67 11.45
N ALA A 424 -13.78 10.89 12.36
CA ALA A 424 -13.57 9.45 12.41
C ALA A 424 -14.05 8.75 11.13
N VAL A 425 -15.24 9.10 10.64
CA VAL A 425 -15.76 8.62 9.36
C VAL A 425 -14.81 8.98 8.21
N ALA A 426 -14.44 10.25 8.07
CA ALA A 426 -13.56 10.68 6.98
C ALA A 426 -12.20 9.98 6.99
N ILE A 427 -11.59 9.80 8.17
CA ILE A 427 -10.31 9.09 8.33
C ILE A 427 -10.45 7.60 8.00
N ILE A 428 -11.51 6.94 8.47
CA ILE A 428 -11.74 5.52 8.17
C ILE A 428 -11.96 5.32 6.68
N LEU A 429 -12.80 6.14 6.05
CA LEU A 429 -13.05 6.04 4.62
C LEU A 429 -11.80 6.35 3.79
N ASP A 430 -10.97 7.32 4.18
CA ASP A 430 -9.66 7.57 3.56
C ASP A 430 -8.72 6.35 3.70
N ARG A 431 -8.69 5.72 4.88
CA ARG A 431 -7.88 4.51 5.10
C ARG A 431 -8.39 3.30 4.33
N MET A 432 -9.68 3.23 4.01
CA MET A 432 -10.28 2.16 3.21
C MET A 432 -10.18 2.41 1.70
N PHE A 433 -10.43 3.65 1.26
CA PHE A 433 -10.71 3.97 -0.15
C PHE A 433 -9.96 5.21 -0.66
N GLY A 434 -9.13 5.85 0.18
CA GLY A 434 -8.37 7.04 -0.20
C GLY A 434 -7.30 6.75 -1.23
N LEU A 435 -7.20 7.65 -2.21
CA LEU A 435 -6.11 7.68 -3.19
C LEU A 435 -4.93 8.42 -2.56
N ARG A 436 -3.80 7.74 -2.36
CA ARG A 436 -2.58 8.38 -1.81
C ARG A 436 -1.72 8.82 -2.99
N ASP A 437 -1.37 10.11 -3.01
CA ASP A 437 -0.60 10.83 -4.03
C ASP A 437 -1.37 11.22 -5.30
N ILE A 438 -2.25 12.21 -5.16
CA ILE A 438 -2.71 13.04 -6.28
C ILE A 438 -1.90 14.35 -6.22
N GLU A 439 -0.85 14.48 -7.03
CA GLU A 439 -0.54 15.82 -7.55
C GLU A 439 -1.80 16.26 -8.27
N ARG A 440 -2.51 17.25 -7.69
CA ARG A 440 -3.70 17.82 -8.31
C ARG A 440 -3.32 18.16 -9.74
N ALA A 441 -4.00 17.53 -10.70
CA ALA A 441 -4.00 18.03 -12.05
C ALA A 441 -4.36 19.50 -11.94
N GLN A 442 -3.39 20.38 -12.25
CA GLN A 442 -3.75 21.72 -12.69
C GLN A 442 -4.76 21.47 -13.81
N GLY A 443 -5.98 21.99 -13.62
CA GLY A 443 -6.99 21.94 -14.66
C GLY A 443 -6.39 22.51 -15.95
N PRO A 444 -6.94 22.17 -17.12
CA PRO A 444 -6.53 22.85 -18.34
C PRO A 444 -6.68 24.36 -18.08
N ASP A 445 -5.58 25.10 -18.25
CA ASP A 445 -5.60 26.56 -18.28
C ASP A 445 -6.78 27.00 -19.13
N GLU A 446 -7.72 27.71 -18.50
CA GLU A 446 -8.67 28.56 -19.20
C GLU A 446 -7.84 29.67 -19.86
N ALA A 447 -7.73 29.59 -21.19
CA ALA A 447 -7.32 30.70 -22.03
C ALA A 447 -8.43 31.76 -22.09
#